data_AF-A0A915YDA5-F1
#
_entry.id   AF-A0A915YDA5-F1
#
_cell.length_a   1.000
_cell.length_b   1.000
_cell.length_c   1.000
_cell.angle_alpha   90.00
_cell.angle_beta   90.00
_cell.angle_gamma   90.00
#
_symmetry.space_group_name_H-M   'P 1'
#
loop_
_entity.id
_entity.type
_entity.pdbx_description
1 polymer ?
#
loop_
_entity_poly.entity_id
_entity_poly.type
_entity_poly.pdbx_seq_one_letter_code
_entity_poly.pdbx_strand_id
1 'polypeptide(L)'
;MLEYKLANTENFDVSEIKKRLDLGAKFIVFRYQISFIAISFERYSSVYLILDKIEIKKLKNKYNLITLFLGPWSFPWGPLESYSAIKTNNNGGIDVTKDIVLNLDYYDKAKNKIIIKEMHNVFGHISKSDLKEIHKAFLAYLKQTKKIEELYIAQYVNVDKGMNIPFVIGLKTSLDLAEVSKQLEELFYERFYSITELIIFKKEENEELYSKIVEQGQKVKNSIKTHF
;
A
#
# COMPACT_ATOMS: atom_id res chain seq x y z
N MET A 1 7.14 -14.92 4.33
CA MET A 1 7.37 -15.04 2.87
C MET A 1 6.07 -15.49 2.24
N LEU A 2 5.49 -14.67 1.35
CA LEU A 2 4.17 -14.94 0.77
C LEU A 2 4.34 -15.55 -0.62
N GLU A 3 3.69 -16.67 -0.88
CA GLU A 3 3.72 -17.35 -2.18
C GLU A 3 2.37 -17.20 -2.87
N TYR A 4 2.37 -16.79 -4.14
CA TYR A 4 1.16 -16.63 -4.94
C TYR A 4 1.22 -17.45 -6.22
N LYS A 5 0.09 -18.04 -6.59
CA LYS A 5 -0.09 -18.63 -7.93
C LYS A 5 -0.33 -17.52 -8.95
N LEU A 6 0.43 -17.54 -10.04
CA LEU A 6 0.21 -16.72 -11.23
C LEU A 6 -0.63 -17.51 -12.23
N ALA A 7 -1.84 -17.02 -12.54
CA ALA A 7 -2.71 -17.56 -13.56
C ALA A 7 -2.51 -16.80 -14.88
N ASN A 8 -2.79 -17.46 -16.01
CA ASN A 8 -2.54 -16.94 -17.37
C ASN A 8 -1.05 -16.69 -17.63
N THR A 9 -0.17 -17.49 -17.01
CA THR A 9 1.28 -17.43 -17.19
C THR A 9 1.89 -18.80 -17.52
N GLU A 10 1.04 -19.80 -17.77
CA GLU A 10 1.41 -21.23 -17.82
C GLU A 10 2.52 -21.54 -18.84
N ASN A 11 2.65 -20.71 -19.88
CA ASN A 11 3.63 -20.86 -20.95
C ASN A 11 4.66 -19.72 -21.01
N PHE A 12 4.61 -18.77 -20.07
CA PHE A 12 5.44 -17.57 -20.12
C PHE A 12 6.68 -17.74 -19.25
N ASP A 13 7.82 -17.29 -19.76
CA ASP A 13 8.97 -17.00 -18.93
C ASP A 13 8.93 -15.52 -18.50
N VAL A 14 9.93 -15.12 -17.71
CA VAL A 14 10.05 -13.73 -17.24
C VAL A 14 10.09 -12.73 -18.41
N SER A 15 10.75 -13.09 -19.52
CA SER A 15 10.87 -12.22 -20.70
C SER A 15 9.51 -12.02 -21.38
N GLU A 16 8.73 -13.08 -21.54
CA GLU A 16 7.39 -13.01 -22.13
C GLU A 16 6.40 -12.28 -21.21
N ILE A 17 6.50 -12.47 -19.89
CA ILE A 17 5.75 -11.67 -18.91
C ILE A 17 6.07 -10.18 -19.10
N LYS A 18 7.36 -9.80 -19.15
CA LYS A 18 7.78 -8.40 -19.35
C LYS A 18 7.23 -7.81 -20.66
N LYS A 19 7.33 -8.54 -21.79
CA LYS A 19 6.75 -8.11 -23.06
C LYS A 19 5.26 -7.82 -22.96
N ARG A 20 4.50 -8.64 -22.21
CA ARG A 20 3.07 -8.42 -22.01
C ARG A 20 2.78 -7.21 -21.14
N LEU A 21 3.58 -6.98 -20.12
CA LEU A 21 3.50 -5.75 -19.31
C LEU A 21 3.77 -4.52 -20.17
N ASP A 22 4.73 -4.58 -21.08
CA ASP A 22 5.02 -3.49 -22.04
C ASP A 22 3.85 -3.22 -22.99
N LEU A 23 3.06 -4.25 -23.30
CA LEU A 23 1.79 -4.12 -24.05
C LEU A 23 0.63 -3.60 -23.19
N GLY A 24 0.85 -3.35 -21.90
CA GLY A 24 -0.15 -2.83 -20.97
C GLY A 24 -0.91 -3.89 -20.16
N ALA A 25 -0.42 -5.13 -20.13
CA ALA A 25 -0.97 -6.15 -19.24
C ALA A 25 -0.74 -5.77 -17.76
N LYS A 26 -1.62 -6.27 -16.90
CA LYS A 26 -1.59 -6.02 -15.46
C LYS A 26 -1.75 -7.31 -14.69
N PHE A 27 -1.09 -7.39 -13.53
CA PHE A 27 -1.36 -8.44 -12.56
C PHE A 27 -2.48 -7.98 -11.63
N ILE A 28 -3.60 -8.70 -11.63
CA ILE A 28 -4.81 -8.34 -10.90
C ILE A 28 -5.26 -9.49 -10.00
N VAL A 29 -5.66 -9.15 -8.78
CA VAL A 29 -6.27 -10.06 -7.82
C VAL A 29 -7.70 -9.64 -7.53
N PHE A 30 -8.61 -10.60 -7.38
CA PHE A 30 -10.00 -10.38 -7.00
C PHE A 30 -10.25 -10.88 -5.58
N ARG A 31 -10.98 -10.08 -4.81
CA ARG A 31 -11.41 -10.43 -3.46
C ARG A 31 -12.66 -11.31 -3.53
N TYR A 32 -12.77 -12.26 -2.62
CA TYR A 32 -14.04 -12.93 -2.40
C TYR A 32 -14.22 -13.32 -0.95
N GLN A 33 -15.48 -13.43 -0.53
CA GLN A 33 -15.81 -13.80 0.84
C GLN A 33 -16.62 -15.07 0.90
N ILE A 34 -16.30 -15.85 1.92
CA ILE A 34 -17.03 -17.05 2.31
C ILE A 34 -17.29 -16.91 3.79
N SER A 35 -18.55 -16.94 4.19
CA SER A 35 -18.98 -16.91 5.56
C SER A 35 -19.97 -18.04 5.85
N PHE A 36 -19.98 -18.44 7.10
CA PHE A 36 -20.91 -19.43 7.64
C PHE A 36 -21.28 -19.00 9.05
N ILE A 37 -22.53 -18.59 9.24
CA ILE A 37 -23.16 -18.24 10.52
C ILE A 37 -22.43 -17.12 11.27
N ALA A 38 -21.35 -17.42 11.98
CA ALA A 38 -20.61 -16.46 12.81
C ALA A 38 -19.16 -16.27 12.34
N ILE A 39 -18.70 -17.02 11.34
CA ILE A 39 -17.32 -16.98 10.86
C ILE A 39 -17.30 -16.47 9.42
N SER A 40 -16.45 -15.49 9.14
CA SER A 40 -16.20 -14.98 7.79
C SER A 40 -14.71 -15.12 7.44
N PHE A 41 -14.46 -15.52 6.20
CA PHE A 41 -13.13 -15.60 5.62
C PHE A 41 -13.08 -14.70 4.41
N GLU A 42 -12.20 -13.70 4.47
CA GLU A 42 -11.75 -13.00 3.29
C GLU A 42 -10.66 -13.81 2.60
N ARG A 43 -10.81 -13.97 1.29
CA ARG A 43 -9.87 -14.68 0.43
C ARG A 43 -9.57 -13.86 -0.82
N TYR A 44 -8.44 -14.19 -1.42
CA TYR A 44 -7.93 -13.59 -2.63
C TYR A 44 -7.82 -14.66 -3.70
N SER A 45 -8.14 -14.31 -4.94
CA SER A 45 -7.92 -15.18 -6.08
C SER A 45 -6.43 -15.45 -6.31
N SER A 46 -6.11 -16.34 -7.25
CA SER A 46 -4.79 -16.31 -7.89
C SER A 46 -4.54 -14.94 -8.51
N VAL A 47 -3.27 -14.59 -8.72
CA VAL A 47 -2.88 -13.36 -9.41
C VAL A 47 -2.99 -13.60 -10.90
N TYR A 48 -3.86 -12.88 -11.60
CA TYR A 48 -4.07 -13.05 -13.03
C TYR A 48 -3.25 -12.03 -13.82
N LEU A 49 -2.46 -12.47 -14.79
CA LEU A 49 -1.92 -11.59 -15.82
C LEU A 49 -3.02 -11.33 -16.87
N ILE A 50 -3.51 -10.09 -16.93
CA ILE A 50 -4.64 -9.72 -17.78
C ILE A 50 -4.25 -8.57 -18.69
N LEU A 51 -4.46 -8.75 -19.99
CA LEU A 51 -4.28 -7.70 -21.00
C LEU A 51 -5.63 -7.10 -21.44
N ASP A 52 -6.69 -7.89 -21.46
CA ASP A 52 -8.00 -7.49 -21.97
C ASP A 52 -9.02 -7.16 -20.85
N LYS A 53 -9.73 -6.04 -21.00
CA LYS A 53 -10.81 -5.62 -20.11
C LYS A 53 -11.99 -6.61 -20.09
N ILE A 54 -12.23 -7.37 -21.17
CA ILE A 54 -13.28 -8.40 -21.20
C ILE A 54 -12.98 -9.50 -20.19
N GLU A 55 -11.72 -9.90 -20.08
CA GLU A 55 -11.28 -10.90 -19.11
C GLU A 55 -11.42 -10.39 -17.67
N ILE A 56 -11.08 -9.11 -17.41
CA ILE A 56 -11.33 -8.46 -16.11
C ILE A 56 -12.82 -8.56 -15.75
N LYS A 57 -13.73 -8.25 -16.68
CA LYS A 57 -15.18 -8.32 -16.45
C LYS A 57 -15.63 -9.74 -16.11
N LYS A 58 -15.11 -10.76 -16.81
CA LYS A 58 -15.43 -12.17 -16.56
C LYS A 58 -14.98 -12.62 -15.17
N LEU A 59 -13.73 -12.33 -14.81
CA LEU A 59 -13.17 -12.72 -13.51
C LEU A 59 -13.84 -11.98 -12.35
N LYS A 60 -14.06 -10.67 -12.49
CA LYS A 60 -14.86 -9.89 -11.55
C LYS A 60 -16.21 -10.55 -11.27
N ASN A 61 -16.96 -10.85 -12.33
CA ASN A 61 -18.30 -11.41 -12.18
C ASN A 61 -18.26 -12.77 -11.48
N LYS A 62 -17.29 -13.63 -11.82
CA LYS A 62 -17.07 -14.91 -11.14
C LYS A 62 -16.88 -14.73 -9.63
N TYR A 63 -15.96 -13.88 -9.18
CA TYR A 63 -15.67 -13.69 -7.76
C TYR A 63 -16.76 -12.91 -7.02
N ASN A 64 -17.46 -11.99 -7.69
CA ASN A 64 -18.63 -11.33 -7.15
C ASN A 64 -19.79 -12.31 -6.93
N LEU A 65 -20.03 -13.25 -7.85
CA LEU A 65 -21.05 -14.28 -7.66
C LEU A 65 -20.72 -15.17 -6.47
N ILE A 66 -19.46 -15.62 -6.34
CA ILE A 66 -19.00 -16.37 -5.16
C ILE A 66 -19.29 -15.58 -3.88
N THR A 67 -18.91 -14.30 -3.85
CA THR A 67 -19.13 -13.44 -2.69
C THR A 67 -20.61 -13.21 -2.39
N LEU A 68 -21.44 -13.01 -3.42
CA LEU A 68 -22.87 -12.76 -3.25
C LEU A 68 -23.59 -13.98 -2.65
N PHE A 69 -23.22 -15.18 -3.08
CA PHE A 69 -23.86 -16.41 -2.62
C PHE A 69 -23.26 -16.98 -1.33
N LEU A 70 -21.98 -16.74 -1.05
CA LEU A 70 -21.29 -17.34 0.10
C LEU A 70 -20.87 -16.33 1.17
N GLY A 71 -20.89 -15.03 0.89
CA GLY A 71 -20.39 -13.98 1.80
C GLY A 71 -21.39 -13.42 2.84
N PRO A 72 -22.70 -13.25 2.54
CA PRO A 72 -23.63 -12.53 3.44
C PRO A 72 -24.08 -13.29 4.70
N TRP A 73 -23.64 -14.53 4.92
CA TRP A 73 -24.17 -15.40 5.98
C TRP A 73 -23.63 -15.13 7.38
N SER A 74 -22.85 -14.06 7.60
CA SER A 74 -22.31 -13.69 8.91
C SER A 74 -23.26 -12.81 9.73
N PHE A 75 -23.67 -13.28 10.90
CA PHE A 75 -24.46 -12.55 11.91
C PHE A 75 -23.61 -12.31 13.17
N PRO A 76 -23.66 -11.15 13.86
CA PRO A 76 -24.44 -9.92 13.61
C PRO A 76 -23.77 -8.89 12.66
N TRP A 77 -22.51 -9.07 12.27
CA TRP A 77 -21.74 -8.08 11.48
C TRP A 77 -22.22 -7.90 10.02
N GLY A 78 -23.07 -8.79 9.52
CA GLY A 78 -23.81 -8.60 8.27
C GLY A 78 -22.95 -8.64 6.99
N PRO A 79 -23.50 -8.19 5.84
CA PRO A 79 -22.87 -8.26 4.52
C PRO A 79 -21.89 -7.10 4.21
N LEU A 80 -21.49 -6.30 5.20
CA LEU A 80 -20.61 -5.13 4.99
C LEU A 80 -19.30 -5.52 4.30
N GLU A 81 -18.71 -6.60 4.78
CA GLU A 81 -17.48 -7.17 4.26
C GLU A 81 -17.69 -7.65 2.81
N SER A 82 -18.82 -8.29 2.53
CA SER A 82 -19.14 -8.79 1.18
C SER A 82 -19.35 -7.66 0.19
N TYR A 83 -19.98 -6.56 0.65
CA TYR A 83 -20.13 -5.34 -0.14
C TYR A 83 -18.76 -4.71 -0.45
N SER A 84 -17.85 -4.64 0.52
CA SER A 84 -16.48 -4.13 0.32
C SER A 84 -15.72 -4.93 -0.75
N ALA A 85 -15.78 -6.27 -0.70
CA ALA A 85 -15.17 -7.13 -1.70
C ALA A 85 -15.78 -6.92 -3.10
N ILE A 86 -17.11 -6.88 -3.21
CA ILE A 86 -17.82 -6.63 -4.48
C ILE A 86 -17.46 -5.25 -5.05
N LYS A 87 -17.42 -4.21 -4.21
CA LYS A 87 -17.04 -2.85 -4.61
C LYS A 87 -15.60 -2.81 -5.14
N THR A 88 -14.68 -3.49 -4.47
CA THR A 88 -13.27 -3.58 -4.92
C THR A 88 -13.16 -4.22 -6.29
N ASN A 89 -13.82 -5.37 -6.48
CA ASN A 89 -13.82 -6.05 -7.77
C ASN A 89 -14.51 -5.22 -8.86
N ASN A 90 -15.58 -4.49 -8.53
CA ASN A 90 -16.27 -3.56 -9.45
C ASN A 90 -15.36 -2.42 -9.94
N ASN A 91 -14.38 -2.01 -9.14
CA ASN A 91 -13.35 -1.05 -9.53
C ASN A 91 -12.20 -1.67 -10.36
N GLY A 92 -12.32 -2.94 -10.75
CA GLY A 92 -11.33 -3.63 -11.59
C GLY A 92 -10.48 -4.66 -10.85
N GLY A 93 -10.71 -4.87 -9.56
CA GLY A 93 -9.85 -5.71 -8.71
C GLY A 93 -8.69 -4.92 -8.12
N ILE A 94 -7.74 -5.62 -7.51
CA ILE A 94 -6.53 -5.03 -6.93
C ILE A 94 -5.39 -5.22 -7.92
N ASP A 95 -4.84 -4.11 -8.41
CA ASP A 95 -3.65 -4.10 -9.27
C ASP A 95 -2.41 -4.32 -8.39
N VAL A 96 -1.76 -5.47 -8.55
CA VAL A 96 -0.54 -5.88 -7.84
C VAL A 96 0.67 -5.91 -8.79
N THR A 97 0.57 -5.27 -9.96
CA THR A 97 1.59 -5.34 -11.02
C THR A 97 2.97 -4.96 -10.51
N LYS A 98 3.07 -3.87 -9.74
CA LYS A 98 4.36 -3.42 -9.21
C LYS A 98 4.98 -4.42 -8.25
N ASP A 99 4.17 -4.95 -7.31
CA ASP A 99 4.63 -5.99 -6.37
C ASP A 99 5.13 -7.23 -7.11
N ILE A 100 4.44 -7.68 -8.16
CA ILE A 100 4.90 -8.82 -8.97
C ILE A 100 6.19 -8.49 -9.70
N VAL A 101 6.28 -7.32 -10.35
CA VAL A 101 7.46 -6.89 -11.13
C VAL A 101 8.72 -6.85 -10.27
N LEU A 102 8.61 -6.31 -9.06
CA LEU A 102 9.70 -6.26 -8.07
C LEU A 102 10.23 -7.65 -7.68
N ASN A 103 9.43 -8.70 -7.83
CA ASN A 103 9.77 -10.04 -7.38
C ASN A 103 9.90 -11.06 -8.52
N LEU A 104 9.97 -10.62 -9.78
CA LEU A 104 10.00 -11.53 -10.94
C LEU A 104 11.20 -12.49 -10.93
N ASP A 105 12.31 -12.12 -10.28
CA ASP A 105 13.48 -12.99 -10.12
C ASP A 105 13.18 -14.23 -9.25
N TYR A 106 12.08 -14.22 -8.51
CA TYR A 106 11.59 -15.31 -7.68
C TYR A 106 10.39 -16.05 -8.30
N TYR A 107 10.21 -15.94 -9.62
CA TYR A 107 9.17 -16.66 -10.35
C TYR A 107 9.60 -18.10 -10.70
N ASP A 108 8.86 -19.08 -10.17
CA ASP A 108 8.97 -20.48 -10.52
C ASP A 108 7.98 -20.82 -11.64
N LYS A 109 8.50 -20.86 -12.88
CA LYS A 109 7.75 -21.19 -14.09
C LYS A 109 7.12 -22.59 -14.02
N ALA A 110 7.83 -23.58 -13.47
CA ALA A 110 7.32 -24.96 -13.43
C ALA A 110 6.05 -25.08 -12.57
N LYS A 111 5.95 -24.25 -11.53
CA LYS A 111 4.80 -24.23 -10.62
C LYS A 111 3.79 -23.12 -10.92
N ASN A 112 4.13 -22.18 -11.80
CA ASN A 112 3.40 -20.93 -12.01
C ASN A 112 3.18 -20.20 -10.68
N LYS A 113 4.24 -20.07 -9.91
CA LYS A 113 4.21 -19.40 -8.60
C LYS A 113 5.30 -18.36 -8.51
N ILE A 114 5.02 -17.30 -7.77
CA ILE A 114 5.99 -16.27 -7.45
C ILE A 114 6.05 -16.11 -5.95
N ILE A 115 7.25 -15.81 -5.46
CA ILE A 115 7.46 -15.52 -4.06
C ILE A 115 7.68 -14.02 -3.87
N ILE A 116 6.84 -13.41 -3.03
CA ILE A 116 6.95 -11.99 -2.69
C ILE A 116 7.88 -11.86 -1.49
N LYS A 117 9.04 -11.28 -1.74
CA LYS A 117 10.03 -10.86 -0.74
C LYS A 117 9.91 -9.38 -0.43
N GLU A 118 9.56 -8.57 -1.43
CA GLU A 118 9.48 -7.12 -1.31
C GLU A 118 8.11 -6.62 -1.75
N MET A 119 7.54 -5.70 -0.97
CA MET A 119 6.30 -5.01 -1.36
C MET A 119 6.66 -3.67 -2.01
N HIS A 120 5.97 -3.32 -3.10
CA HIS A 120 6.01 -1.99 -3.68
C HIS A 120 5.36 -1.00 -2.72
N ASN A 121 4.10 -1.27 -2.36
CA ASN A 121 3.31 -0.41 -1.49
C ASN A 121 3.61 -0.76 -0.03
N VAL A 122 4.49 0.01 0.60
CA VAL A 122 4.83 -0.10 2.03
C VAL A 122 4.25 1.04 2.85
N PHE A 123 3.77 2.08 2.17
CA PHE A 123 3.17 3.27 2.75
C PHE A 123 1.69 3.42 2.39
N GLY A 124 0.90 3.82 3.37
CA GLY A 124 -0.52 4.08 3.28
C GLY A 124 -0.88 5.55 3.38
N HIS A 125 -2.16 5.81 3.18
CA HIS A 125 -2.71 7.15 3.23
C HIS A 125 -2.87 7.65 4.67
N ILE A 126 -2.40 8.87 4.92
CA ILE A 126 -2.67 9.59 6.17
C ILE A 126 -4.01 10.30 6.06
N SER A 127 -4.84 10.23 7.11
CA SER A 127 -6.12 10.92 7.14
C SER A 127 -5.95 12.44 6.96
N LYS A 128 -6.95 13.11 6.38
CA LYS A 128 -6.89 14.57 6.15
C LYS A 128 -6.72 15.37 7.44
N SER A 129 -7.30 14.91 8.55
CA SER A 129 -7.18 15.54 9.86
C SER A 129 -5.77 15.41 10.42
N ASP A 130 -5.19 14.21 10.39
CA ASP A 130 -3.85 13.96 10.90
C ASP A 130 -2.82 14.75 10.07
N LEU A 131 -2.98 14.73 8.75
CA LEU A 131 -2.12 15.51 7.85
C LEU A 131 -2.16 17.01 8.20
N LYS A 132 -3.34 17.56 8.51
CA LYS A 132 -3.46 18.97 8.92
C LYS A 132 -2.72 19.26 10.22
N GLU A 133 -2.85 18.40 11.22
CA GLU A 133 -2.15 18.57 12.51
C GLU A 133 -0.63 18.41 12.36
N ILE A 134 -0.17 17.43 11.59
CA ILE A 134 1.25 17.24 11.23
C ILE A 134 1.78 18.50 10.53
N HIS A 135 1.07 18.99 9.51
CA HIS A 135 1.47 20.22 8.84
C HIS A 135 1.58 21.39 9.81
N LYS A 136 0.62 21.54 10.73
CA LYS A 136 0.64 22.62 11.73
C LYS A 136 1.80 22.47 12.72
N ALA A 137 2.12 21.24 13.13
CA ALA A 137 3.22 20.96 14.04
C ALA A 137 4.58 21.26 13.39
N PHE A 138 4.82 20.78 12.17
CA PHE A 138 6.14 20.85 11.56
C PHE A 138 6.39 22.14 10.78
N LEU A 139 5.37 22.88 10.36
CA LEU A 139 5.55 24.07 9.50
C LEU A 139 6.33 25.19 10.18
N ALA A 140 6.19 25.39 11.49
CA ALA A 140 6.99 26.38 12.22
C ALA A 140 8.47 25.99 12.27
N TYR A 141 8.73 24.70 12.47
CA TYR A 141 10.06 24.11 12.50
C TYR A 141 10.75 24.16 11.13
N LEU A 142 10.08 23.69 10.08
CA LEU A 142 10.61 23.68 8.70
C LEU A 142 10.96 25.08 8.16
N LYS A 143 10.27 26.13 8.64
CA LYS A 143 10.59 27.52 8.29
C LYS A 143 11.86 28.04 8.96
N GLN A 144 12.06 27.68 10.23
CA GLN A 144 13.26 28.05 10.98
C GLN A 144 14.47 27.28 10.43
N THR A 145 14.25 26.01 10.15
CA THR A 145 15.26 25.05 9.77
C THR A 145 15.39 24.98 8.24
N LYS A 146 15.96 26.02 7.63
CA LYS A 146 16.18 26.14 6.16
C LYS A 146 17.08 25.04 5.55
N LYS A 147 17.60 24.12 6.35
CA LYS A 147 18.48 23.01 5.95
C LYS A 147 17.74 21.70 5.67
N ILE A 148 16.44 21.64 5.98
CA ILE A 148 15.57 20.54 5.56
C ILE A 148 15.03 20.90 4.17
N GLU A 149 15.54 20.21 3.15
CA GLU A 149 15.15 20.44 1.75
C GLU A 149 13.78 19.82 1.48
N GLU A 150 13.58 18.58 1.92
CA GLU A 150 12.33 17.84 1.71
C GLU A 150 11.95 17.00 2.92
N LEU A 151 10.65 16.98 3.25
CA LEU A 151 10.06 16.14 4.27
C LEU A 151 8.83 15.46 3.68
N TYR A 152 8.81 14.13 3.72
CA TYR A 152 7.68 13.30 3.34
C TYR A 152 7.21 12.53 4.55
N ILE A 153 5.89 12.35 4.67
CA ILE A 153 5.29 11.57 5.75
C ILE A 153 4.26 10.58 5.21
N ALA A 154 4.23 9.38 5.79
CA ALA A 154 3.25 8.34 5.47
C ALA A 154 2.95 7.47 6.69
N GLN A 155 2.01 6.55 6.55
CA GLN A 155 1.74 5.48 7.52
C GLN A 155 2.31 4.16 7.00
N TYR A 156 3.02 3.38 7.82
CA TYR A 156 3.55 2.08 7.37
C TYR A 156 2.46 1.02 7.36
N VAL A 157 2.10 0.50 6.20
CA VAL A 157 0.93 -0.42 6.07
C VAL A 157 1.28 -1.89 6.25
N ASN A 158 2.57 -2.24 6.26
CA ASN A 158 3.02 -3.61 6.44
C ASN A 158 3.22 -3.95 7.93
N VAL A 159 2.17 -3.74 8.73
CA VAL A 159 2.14 -4.10 10.16
C VAL A 159 1.13 -5.21 10.40
N ASP A 160 1.42 -6.08 11.37
CA ASP A 160 0.51 -7.17 11.74
C ASP A 160 -0.85 -6.64 12.20
N LYS A 161 -1.90 -7.41 11.92
CA LYS A 161 -3.28 -7.01 12.25
C LYS A 161 -3.43 -6.80 13.77
N GLY A 162 -3.83 -5.59 14.15
CA GLY A 162 -4.01 -5.20 15.56
C GLY A 162 -2.83 -4.44 16.16
N MET A 163 -1.75 -4.26 15.41
CA MET A 163 -0.65 -3.36 15.77
C MET A 163 -1.01 -1.91 15.42
N ASN A 164 -0.43 -0.97 16.16
CA ASN A 164 -0.50 0.44 15.80
C ASN A 164 0.30 0.67 14.52
N ILE A 165 -0.28 1.43 13.59
CA ILE A 165 0.33 1.79 12.32
C ILE A 165 1.29 2.95 12.59
N PRO A 166 2.62 2.75 12.49
CA PRO A 166 3.56 3.82 12.77
C PRO A 166 3.51 4.87 11.65
N PHE A 167 3.77 6.13 12.03
CA PHE A 167 4.07 7.17 11.07
C PHE A 167 5.54 7.08 10.70
N VAL A 168 5.83 7.35 9.43
CA VAL A 168 7.19 7.33 8.90
C VAL A 168 7.48 8.66 8.23
N ILE A 169 8.62 9.27 8.58
CA ILE A 169 9.12 10.51 7.99
C ILE A 169 10.41 10.22 7.24
N GLY A 170 10.42 10.56 5.95
CA GLY A 170 11.63 10.55 5.12
C GLY A 170 12.13 11.98 4.90
N LEU A 171 13.41 12.21 5.18
CA LEU A 171 14.05 13.52 5.11
C LEU A 171 15.12 13.59 4.03
N LYS A 172 15.17 14.71 3.31
CA LYS A 172 16.37 15.17 2.61
C LYS A 172 16.88 16.41 3.34
N THR A 173 17.99 16.27 4.03
CA THR A 173 18.52 17.33 4.91
C THR A 173 20.03 17.19 5.08
N SER A 174 20.71 18.33 5.24
CA SER A 174 22.13 18.39 5.59
C SER A 174 22.38 18.39 7.11
N LEU A 175 21.32 18.43 7.92
CA LEU A 175 21.42 18.39 9.39
C LEU A 175 21.69 17.00 9.91
N ASP A 176 22.21 16.89 11.13
CA ASP A 176 22.33 15.61 11.82
C ASP A 176 20.95 14.97 12.09
N LEU A 177 20.86 13.64 11.97
CA LEU A 177 19.56 12.96 12.11
C LEU A 177 19.09 12.96 13.55
N ALA A 178 19.98 12.74 14.52
CA ALA A 178 19.59 12.62 15.92
C ALA A 178 18.98 13.94 16.44
N GLU A 179 19.56 15.07 16.06
CA GLU A 179 19.03 16.40 16.40
C GLU A 179 17.63 16.64 15.79
N VAL A 180 17.48 16.38 14.49
CA VAL A 180 16.21 16.60 13.78
C VAL A 180 15.13 15.65 14.27
N SER A 181 15.46 14.37 14.47
CA SER A 181 14.52 13.36 14.95
C SER A 181 13.95 13.74 16.30
N LYS A 182 14.79 14.15 17.25
CA LYS A 182 14.35 14.58 18.58
C LYS A 182 13.32 15.71 18.52
N GLN A 183 13.61 16.75 17.71
CA GLN A 183 12.71 17.91 17.59
C GLN A 183 11.39 17.55 16.90
N LEU A 184 11.44 16.70 15.87
CA LEU A 184 10.23 16.24 15.18
C LEU A 184 9.38 15.33 16.07
N GLU A 185 9.99 14.46 16.87
CA GLU A 185 9.29 13.61 17.84
C GLU A 185 8.59 14.45 18.92
N GLU A 186 9.28 15.43 19.51
CA GLU A 186 8.68 16.35 20.49
C GLU A 186 7.45 17.05 19.91
N LEU A 187 7.57 17.64 18.71
CA LEU A 187 6.46 18.30 18.01
C LEU A 187 5.32 17.35 17.65
N PHE A 188 5.63 16.09 17.34
CA PHE A 188 4.65 15.08 16.99
C PHE A 188 3.84 14.66 18.22
N TYR A 189 4.52 14.31 19.31
CA TYR A 189 3.85 13.83 20.54
C TYR A 189 3.10 14.93 21.31
N GLU A 190 3.36 16.21 21.06
CA GLU A 190 2.50 17.31 21.53
C GLU A 190 1.08 17.28 20.93
N ARG A 191 0.93 16.67 19.75
CA ARG A 191 -0.33 16.67 18.97
C ARG A 191 -0.96 15.29 18.83
N PHE A 192 -0.16 14.24 18.90
CA PHE A 192 -0.58 12.85 18.75
C PHE A 192 -0.35 12.08 20.05
N TYR A 193 -1.18 11.06 20.32
CA TYR A 193 -1.00 10.20 21.49
C TYR A 193 0.37 9.51 21.46
N SER A 194 1.05 9.46 22.60
CA SER A 194 2.39 8.87 22.82
C SER A 194 2.52 7.39 22.41
N ILE A 195 1.41 6.73 22.13
CA ILE A 195 1.32 5.32 21.69
C ILE A 195 1.59 5.17 20.18
N THR A 196 1.61 6.28 19.44
CA THR A 196 1.82 6.29 17.99
C THR A 196 3.31 6.34 17.67
N GLU A 197 3.91 5.21 17.28
CA GLU A 197 5.32 5.16 16.91
C GLU A 197 5.62 6.05 15.69
N LEU A 198 6.72 6.81 15.77
CA LEU A 198 7.23 7.67 14.72
C LEU A 198 8.63 7.21 14.31
N ILE A 199 8.80 6.83 13.05
CA ILE A 199 10.07 6.40 12.48
C ILE A 199 10.59 7.51 11.57
N ILE A 200 11.82 7.96 11.78
CA ILE A 200 12.43 9.05 11.01
C ILE A 200 13.74 8.54 10.40
N PHE A 201 13.93 8.77 9.10
CA PHE A 201 15.13 8.36 8.39
C PHE A 201 15.56 9.39 7.34
N LYS A 202 16.84 9.37 7.00
CA LYS A 202 17.39 10.20 5.91
C LYS A 202 17.41 9.46 4.58
N LYS A 203 17.33 10.25 3.49
CA LYS A 203 17.55 9.74 2.13
C LYS A 203 18.84 8.92 2.03
N GLU A 204 19.93 9.42 2.62
CA GLU A 204 21.25 8.81 2.52
C GLU A 204 21.36 7.47 3.27
N GLU A 205 20.50 7.22 4.26
CA GLU A 205 20.49 5.96 5.01
C GLU A 205 19.73 4.85 4.28
N ASN A 206 18.70 5.21 3.51
CA ASN A 206 17.88 4.26 2.78
C ASN A 206 17.23 4.89 1.54
N GLU A 207 17.97 4.92 0.43
CA GLU A 207 17.54 5.59 -0.80
C GLU A 207 16.34 4.90 -1.48
N GLU A 208 16.22 3.58 -1.34
CA GLU A 208 15.07 2.82 -1.84
C GLU A 208 13.78 3.17 -1.08
N LEU A 209 13.82 3.12 0.25
CA LEU A 209 12.68 3.50 1.09
C LEU A 209 12.32 4.97 0.92
N TYR A 210 13.32 5.84 0.74
CA TYR A 210 13.11 7.25 0.44
C TYR A 210 12.35 7.43 -0.89
N SER A 211 12.75 6.70 -1.94
CA SER A 211 12.06 6.74 -3.22
C SER A 211 10.59 6.28 -3.10
N LYS A 212 10.33 5.24 -2.29
CA LYS A 212 8.96 4.76 -2.00
C LYS A 212 8.13 5.81 -1.25
N ILE A 213 8.66 6.49 -0.23
CA ILE A 213 7.90 7.51 0.51
C ILE A 213 7.67 8.78 -0.32
N VAL A 214 8.56 9.11 -1.24
CA VAL A 214 8.35 10.20 -2.21
C VAL A 214 7.19 9.89 -3.15
N GLU A 215 7.08 8.64 -3.61
CA GLU A 215 6.01 8.18 -4.52
C GLU A 215 4.66 8.03 -3.79
N GLN A 216 4.65 7.46 -2.57
CA GLN A 216 3.45 6.99 -1.89
C GLN A 216 3.00 7.90 -0.73
N GLY A 217 3.94 8.64 -0.15
CA GLY A 217 3.71 9.51 0.99
C GLY A 217 3.21 10.90 0.62
N GLN A 218 3.15 11.77 1.63
CA GLN A 218 2.68 13.14 1.50
C GLN A 218 3.84 14.10 1.79
N LYS A 219 4.15 14.97 0.82
CA LYS A 219 5.15 16.03 1.01
C LYS A 219 4.62 17.08 1.97
N VAL A 220 5.29 17.28 3.09
CA VAL A 220 4.97 18.37 4.03
C VAL A 220 5.54 19.66 3.47
N LYS A 221 4.67 20.42 2.81
CA LYS A 221 5.02 21.67 2.14
C LYS A 221 5.54 22.71 3.13
N ASN A 222 6.65 23.33 2.77
CA ASN A 222 7.22 24.50 3.46
C ASN A 222 6.46 25.81 3.12
N SER A 223 5.45 25.77 2.25
CA SER A 223 4.73 26.95 1.77
C SER A 223 3.35 27.10 2.42
N ILE A 224 3.14 28.24 3.07
CA ILE A 224 1.80 28.82 3.25
C ILE A 224 1.17 28.91 1.86
N LYS A 225 0.08 28.19 1.60
CA LYS A 225 -0.78 28.53 0.47
C LYS A 225 -1.50 29.83 0.83
N THR A 226 -0.92 30.96 0.49
CA THR A 226 -1.68 32.20 0.30
C THR A 226 -2.40 32.02 -1.03
N HIS A 227 -3.69 31.69 -0.98
CA HIS A 227 -4.57 31.93 -2.12
C HIS A 227 -4.97 33.41 -2.04
N PHE A 228 -4.50 34.19 -3.01
CA PHE A 228 -5.20 35.40 -3.46
C PHE A 228 -6.22 34.97 -4.50
#